data_AF-A0A517XNZ8-F1
#
_entry.id   AF-A0A517XNZ8-F1
#
_cell.length_a   1.000
_cell.length_b   1.000
_cell.length_c   1.000
_cell.angle_alpha   90.00
_cell.angle_beta   90.00
_cell.angle_gamma   90.00
#
_symmetry.space_group_name_H-M   'P 1'
#
loop_
_entity.id
_entity.type
_entity.pdbx_description
1 polymer ?
#
loop_
_entity_poly.entity_id
_entity_poly.type
_entity_poly.pdbx_seq_one_letter_code
_entity_poly.pdbx_strand_id
1 'polypeptide(L)'
;MSFAMPCPRCQCVLDLDDEEKTHRAWCPNCGARFIANEPGLSPAQVEELRRRESDRRVPREQRPRSDAVRFEVEAPATALKVHGWFTLGCGILLGTVGVLFAVLFADDPEFHKAEKATRGEVLLVAGMQLAQGLCGVVTGTVMVVGAHNLTRFERIGWVKAAAVVGMLPVVTGCCLLGIPVGVWTLRLLNRPEVHERFDRRAAPPESVL
;
A
#
# COMPACT_ATOMS: atom_id res chain seq x y z
N MET A 1 42.42 -10.01 19.26
CA MET A 1 43.69 -9.57 19.88
C MET A 1 43.29 -8.65 21.02
N SER A 2 43.98 -8.67 22.16
CA SER A 2 43.68 -7.72 23.23
C SER A 2 44.54 -6.47 23.02
N PHE A 3 44.01 -5.29 23.36
CA PHE A 3 44.78 -4.05 23.29
C PHE A 3 44.78 -3.35 24.65
N ALA A 4 45.98 -2.95 25.06
CA ALA A 4 46.21 -2.24 26.29
C ALA A 4 46.02 -0.74 26.08
N MET A 5 45.16 -0.08 26.86
CA MET A 5 45.06 1.37 26.88
C MET A 5 45.01 1.94 28.31
N PRO A 6 45.68 3.08 28.56
CA PRO A 6 45.65 3.72 29.87
C PRO A 6 44.33 4.46 30.12
N CYS A 7 43.78 4.33 31.33
CA CYS A 7 42.64 5.13 31.75
C CYS A 7 43.01 6.63 31.81
N PRO A 8 42.22 7.54 31.22
CA PRO A 8 42.53 8.98 31.22
C PRO A 8 42.49 9.63 32.61
N ARG A 9 41.89 8.96 33.62
CA ARG A 9 41.74 9.53 34.97
C ARG A 9 42.78 9.02 35.96
N CYS A 10 43.03 7.71 35.98
CA CYS A 10 43.95 7.09 36.96
C CYS A 10 45.18 6.45 36.32
N GLN A 11 45.32 6.51 34.99
CA GLN A 11 46.44 5.94 34.21
C GLN A 11 46.64 4.41 34.36
N CYS A 12 45.73 3.71 35.02
CA CYS A 12 45.75 2.24 35.06
C CYS A 12 45.54 1.68 33.65
N VAL A 13 46.37 0.72 33.25
CA VAL A 13 46.29 0.06 31.95
C VAL A 13 45.16 -0.95 32.00
N LEU A 14 44.18 -0.78 31.12
CA LEU A 14 43.13 -1.76 30.88
C LEU A 14 43.46 -2.57 29.63
N ASP A 15 43.32 -3.88 29.73
CA ASP A 15 43.33 -4.77 28.58
C ASP A 15 41.89 -4.98 28.12
N LEU A 16 41.58 -4.51 26.91
CA LEU A 16 40.26 -4.56 26.32
C LEU A 16 40.29 -5.48 25.10
N ASP A 17 39.25 -6.29 24.93
CA ASP A 17 39.10 -7.13 23.74
C ASP A 17 38.79 -6.25 22.51
N ASP A 18 39.27 -6.67 21.33
CA ASP A 18 39.07 -5.95 20.06
C ASP A 18 37.60 -5.65 19.75
N GLU A 19 36.65 -6.45 20.25
CA GLU A 19 35.22 -6.23 20.06
C GLU A 19 34.68 -5.01 20.84
N GLU A 20 35.38 -4.54 21.89
CA GLU A 20 34.96 -3.39 22.71
C GLU A 20 35.48 -2.04 22.20
N LYS A 21 36.22 -2.00 21.08
CA LYS A 21 36.93 -0.84 20.50
C LYS A 21 36.08 0.37 20.08
N THR A 22 34.79 0.36 20.33
CA THR A 22 33.88 1.49 20.03
C THR A 22 32.82 1.72 21.12
N HIS A 23 32.87 0.95 22.21
CA HIS A 23 31.91 1.03 23.31
C HIS A 23 32.44 1.91 24.46
N ARG A 24 31.53 2.33 25.35
CA ARG A 24 31.92 3.04 26.58
C ARG A 24 32.59 2.04 27.53
N ALA A 25 33.90 2.10 27.63
CA ALA A 25 34.66 1.32 28.59
C ALA A 25 34.51 1.90 30.01
N TRP A 26 34.53 1.02 31.01
CA TRP A 26 34.48 1.36 32.42
C TRP A 26 35.77 0.94 33.11
N CYS A 27 36.42 1.86 33.83
CA CYS A 27 37.62 1.55 34.59
C CYS A 27 37.27 0.91 35.94
N PRO A 28 37.74 -0.32 36.24
CA PRO A 28 37.45 -0.97 37.52
C PRO A 28 38.15 -0.31 38.71
N ASN A 29 39.24 0.41 38.47
CA ASN A 29 40.03 1.04 39.54
C ASN A 29 39.43 2.39 40.00
N CYS A 30 39.00 3.25 39.07
CA CYS A 30 38.52 4.61 39.41
C CYS A 30 37.06 4.89 39.05
N GLY A 31 36.36 3.93 38.43
CA GLY A 31 34.97 4.07 38.02
C GLY A 31 34.71 5.01 36.84
N ALA A 32 35.75 5.55 36.21
CA ALA A 32 35.59 6.45 35.07
C ALA A 32 35.01 5.72 33.85
N ARG A 33 34.06 6.37 33.17
CA ARG A 33 33.50 5.93 31.89
C ARG A 33 34.10 6.76 30.76
N PHE A 34 34.72 6.13 29.78
CA PHE A 34 35.32 6.80 28.63
C PHE A 34 35.11 5.96 27.37
N ILE A 35 35.26 6.57 26.19
CA ILE A 35 35.18 5.83 24.93
C ILE A 35 36.57 5.30 24.65
N ALA A 36 36.70 3.97 24.57
CA ALA A 36 37.92 3.30 24.18
C ALA A 36 38.12 3.53 22.68
N ASN A 37 38.70 4.67 22.33
CA ASN A 37 38.99 5.02 20.95
C ASN A 37 40.34 4.41 20.56
N GLU A 38 40.50 4.03 19.30
CA GLU A 38 41.83 3.61 18.81
C GLU A 38 42.85 4.74 19.07
N PRO A 39 43.98 4.44 19.74
CA PRO A 39 45.01 5.43 19.98
C PRO A 39 45.56 5.91 18.64
N GLY A 40 45.28 7.17 18.30
CA GLY A 40 45.75 7.80 17.06
C GLY A 40 44.67 8.55 16.28
N LEU A 41 43.38 8.38 16.60
CA LEU A 41 42.33 9.15 15.93
C LEU A 41 42.01 10.46 16.65
N SER A 42 42.13 11.54 15.89
CA SER A 42 41.63 12.87 16.28
C SER A 42 40.09 12.88 16.34
N PRO A 43 39.47 13.77 17.14
CA PRO A 43 38.02 13.90 17.22
C PRO A 43 37.33 14.07 15.85
N ALA A 44 37.99 14.75 14.90
CA ALA A 44 37.50 14.93 13.54
C ALA A 44 37.44 13.60 12.77
N GLN A 45 38.43 12.72 12.93
CA GLN A 45 38.45 11.42 12.27
C GLN A 45 37.40 10.46 12.84
N VAL A 46 37.09 10.59 14.13
CA VAL A 46 36.00 9.82 14.77
C VAL A 46 34.64 10.23 14.21
N GLU A 47 34.43 11.54 14.03
CA GLU A 47 33.19 12.05 13.44
C GLU A 47 33.06 11.68 11.96
N GLU A 48 34.16 11.72 11.20
CA GLU A 48 34.24 11.24 9.82
C GLU A 48 33.91 9.74 9.72
N LEU A 49 34.47 8.91 10.62
CA LEU A 49 34.14 7.49 10.69
C LEU A 49 32.69 7.26 11.06
N ARG A 50 32.14 7.99 12.03
CA ARG A 50 30.70 7.94 12.35
C ARG A 50 29.84 8.32 11.17
N ARG A 51 30.20 9.36 10.41
CA ARG A 51 29.51 9.74 9.18
C ARG A 51 29.56 8.60 8.16
N ARG A 52 30.74 8.06 7.87
CA ARG A 52 30.93 6.93 6.95
C ARG A 52 30.18 5.68 7.39
N GLU A 53 30.12 5.42 8.69
CA GLU A 53 29.41 4.29 9.26
C GLU A 53 27.89 4.53 9.24
N SER A 54 27.41 5.75 9.49
CA SER A 54 26.01 6.11 9.29
C SER A 54 25.58 5.98 7.82
N ASP A 55 26.47 6.33 6.89
CA ASP A 55 26.29 6.12 5.45
C ASP A 55 26.35 4.63 5.08
N ARG A 56 27.11 3.81 5.82
CA ARG A 56 27.14 2.35 5.68
C ARG A 56 25.97 1.63 6.34
N ARG A 57 25.37 2.18 7.41
CA ARG A 57 24.30 1.54 8.20
C ARG A 57 22.94 1.49 7.51
N VAL A 58 22.80 2.01 6.30
CA VAL A 58 21.63 1.71 5.45
C VAL A 58 22.11 0.84 4.29
N PRO A 59 21.81 -0.48 4.30
CA PRO A 59 22.07 -1.33 3.15
C PRO A 59 21.41 -0.72 1.90
N ARG A 60 22.24 -0.14 1.04
CA ARG A 60 21.85 0.48 -0.24
C ARG A 60 21.15 -0.50 -1.17
N GLU A 61 21.22 -1.79 -0.86
CA GLU A 61 20.67 -2.93 -1.59
C GLU A 61 19.16 -3.17 -1.34
N GLN A 62 18.60 -2.72 -0.22
CA GLN A 62 17.15 -2.81 0.02
C GLN A 62 16.33 -1.76 -0.75
N ARG A 63 16.94 -0.59 -1.05
CA ARG A 63 16.29 0.51 -1.77
C ARG A 63 15.86 0.15 -3.21
N PRO A 64 16.71 -0.46 -4.07
CA PRO A 64 16.33 -0.79 -5.46
C PRO A 64 15.24 -1.86 -5.55
N ARG A 65 15.25 -2.87 -4.67
CA ARG A 65 14.16 -3.86 -4.60
C ARG A 65 12.84 -3.21 -4.16
N SER A 66 12.94 -2.12 -3.39
CA SER A 66 11.75 -1.46 -2.87
C SER A 66 10.96 -0.69 -3.94
N ASP A 67 11.68 -0.07 -4.87
CA ASP A 67 11.12 0.72 -5.96
C ASP A 67 10.64 -0.19 -7.11
N ALA A 68 11.33 -1.32 -7.35
CA ALA A 68 10.91 -2.31 -8.33
C ALA A 68 9.51 -2.88 -8.04
N VAL A 69 9.24 -3.26 -6.78
CA VAL A 69 7.90 -3.74 -6.39
C VAL A 69 6.86 -2.64 -6.60
N ARG A 70 7.15 -1.38 -6.26
CA ARG A 70 6.20 -0.26 -6.47
C ARG A 70 5.81 -0.10 -7.93
N PHE A 71 6.80 -0.14 -8.81
CA PHE A 71 6.58 -0.07 -10.25
C PHE A 71 5.69 -1.21 -10.77
N GLU A 72 5.86 -2.43 -10.24
CA GLU A 72 5.01 -3.57 -10.59
C GLU A 72 3.55 -3.43 -10.13
N VAL A 73 3.30 -2.73 -9.01
CA VAL A 73 1.93 -2.53 -8.49
C VAL A 73 1.23 -1.34 -9.11
N GLU A 74 1.97 -0.34 -9.59
CA GLU A 74 1.40 0.90 -10.14
C GLU A 74 0.56 0.65 -11.39
N ALA A 75 1.00 -0.24 -12.27
CA ALA A 75 0.27 -0.57 -13.48
C ALA A 75 -1.10 -1.25 -13.21
N PRO A 76 -1.20 -2.34 -12.42
CA PRO A 76 -2.49 -2.92 -12.07
C PRO A 76 -3.34 -1.99 -11.21
N ALA A 77 -2.73 -1.20 -10.31
CA ALA A 77 -3.49 -0.23 -9.52
C ALA A 77 -4.12 0.87 -10.39
N THR A 78 -3.39 1.36 -11.39
CA THR A 78 -3.92 2.37 -12.33
C THR A 78 -5.02 1.77 -13.19
N ALA A 79 -4.84 0.55 -13.69
CA ALA A 79 -5.88 -0.17 -14.43
C ALA A 79 -7.15 -0.33 -13.59
N LEU A 80 -7.02 -0.74 -12.32
CA LEU A 80 -8.15 -0.91 -11.41
C LEU A 80 -8.82 0.43 -11.07
N LYS A 81 -8.06 1.53 -10.90
CA LYS A 81 -8.62 2.88 -10.71
C LYS A 81 -9.42 3.35 -11.91
N VAL A 82 -8.86 3.23 -13.11
CA VAL A 82 -9.53 3.65 -14.35
C VAL A 82 -10.80 2.84 -14.57
N HIS A 83 -10.72 1.51 -14.39
CA HIS A 83 -11.87 0.63 -14.52
C HIS A 83 -12.94 0.91 -13.45
N GLY A 84 -12.53 1.19 -12.20
CA GLY A 84 -13.43 1.56 -11.11
C GLY A 84 -14.16 2.88 -11.36
N TRP A 85 -13.46 3.91 -11.84
CA TRP A 85 -14.07 5.20 -12.20
C TRP A 85 -15.04 5.08 -13.37
N PHE A 86 -14.69 4.30 -14.39
CA PHE A 86 -15.58 4.04 -15.51
C PHE A 86 -16.87 3.36 -15.04
N THR A 87 -16.74 2.32 -14.21
CA THR A 87 -17.89 1.58 -13.65
C THR A 87 -18.75 2.47 -12.75
N LEU A 88 -18.13 3.27 -11.89
CA LEU A 88 -18.81 4.22 -11.02
C LEU A 88 -19.59 5.27 -11.84
N GLY A 89 -18.94 5.86 -12.85
CA GLY A 89 -19.57 6.84 -13.75
C GLY A 89 -20.73 6.26 -14.53
N CYS A 90 -20.56 5.07 -15.13
CA CYS A 90 -21.65 4.36 -15.80
C CYS A 90 -22.79 4.01 -14.84
N GLY A 91 -22.49 3.55 -13.62
CA GLY A 91 -23.50 3.24 -12.60
C GLY A 91 -24.34 4.46 -12.21
N ILE A 92 -23.70 5.60 -11.98
CA ILE A 92 -24.39 6.88 -11.71
C ILE A 92 -25.26 7.27 -12.91
N LEU A 93 -24.70 7.26 -14.11
CA LEU A 93 -25.43 7.63 -15.33
C LEU A 93 -26.67 6.73 -15.53
N LEU A 94 -26.50 5.42 -15.48
CA LEU A 94 -27.60 4.46 -15.64
C LEU A 94 -28.67 4.63 -14.54
N GLY A 95 -28.26 4.85 -13.30
CA GLY A 95 -29.20 5.15 -12.21
C GLY A 95 -29.99 6.42 -12.45
N THR A 96 -29.32 7.51 -12.88
CA THR A 96 -30.01 8.78 -13.20
C THR A 96 -30.97 8.64 -14.38
N VAL A 97 -30.58 7.92 -15.44
CA VAL A 97 -31.45 7.65 -16.59
C VAL A 97 -32.66 6.80 -16.18
N GLY A 98 -32.47 5.78 -15.35
CA GLY A 98 -33.58 4.96 -14.84
C GLY A 98 -34.58 5.77 -14.02
N VAL A 99 -34.10 6.65 -13.13
CA VAL A 99 -34.97 7.55 -12.35
C VAL A 99 -35.69 8.54 -13.27
N LEU A 100 -34.98 9.17 -14.21
CA LEU A 100 -35.57 10.10 -15.15
C LEU A 100 -36.63 9.43 -16.02
N PHE A 101 -36.35 8.21 -16.50
CA PHE A 101 -37.28 7.42 -17.28
C PHE A 101 -38.54 7.07 -16.49
N ALA A 102 -38.41 6.66 -15.21
CA ALA A 102 -39.56 6.44 -14.35
C ALA A 102 -40.41 7.72 -14.19
N VAL A 103 -39.77 8.86 -13.91
CA VAL A 103 -40.46 10.12 -13.65
C VAL A 103 -41.19 10.64 -14.90
N LEU A 104 -40.58 10.51 -16.07
CA LEU A 104 -41.16 11.04 -17.32
C LEU A 104 -42.25 10.14 -17.91
N PHE A 105 -42.11 8.82 -17.81
CA PHE A 105 -42.93 7.89 -18.61
C PHE A 105 -43.85 6.98 -17.78
N ALA A 106 -43.71 6.90 -16.45
CA ALA A 106 -44.55 5.99 -15.66
C ALA A 106 -46.03 6.38 -15.65
N ASP A 107 -46.34 7.68 -15.74
CA ASP A 107 -47.70 8.21 -15.71
C ASP A 107 -48.15 8.80 -17.07
N ASP A 108 -47.34 8.70 -18.13
CA ASP A 108 -47.68 9.22 -19.46
C ASP A 108 -48.58 8.24 -20.24
N PRO A 109 -49.86 8.56 -20.47
CA PRO A 109 -50.79 7.67 -21.15
C PRO A 109 -50.54 7.55 -22.67
N GLU A 110 -49.90 8.55 -23.30
CA GLU A 110 -49.57 8.52 -24.72
C GLU A 110 -48.40 7.57 -24.97
N PHE A 111 -47.42 7.57 -24.07
CA PHE A 111 -46.31 6.60 -24.10
C PHE A 111 -46.80 5.15 -23.98
N HIS A 112 -47.73 4.87 -23.05
CA HIS A 112 -48.24 3.51 -22.81
C HIS A 112 -49.04 2.99 -24.01
N LYS A 113 -49.78 3.88 -24.70
CA LYS A 113 -50.48 3.52 -25.95
C LYS A 113 -49.52 3.30 -27.10
N ALA A 114 -48.51 4.14 -27.26
CA ALA A 114 -47.55 4.08 -28.36
C ALA A 114 -46.71 2.80 -28.30
N GLU A 115 -46.17 2.49 -27.11
CA GLU A 115 -45.26 1.36 -26.91
C GLU A 115 -46.00 0.05 -26.57
N LYS A 116 -47.32 0.13 -26.34
CA LYS A 116 -48.15 -0.97 -25.80
C LYS A 116 -47.62 -1.52 -24.47
N ALA A 117 -46.90 -0.69 -23.73
CA ALA A 117 -46.29 -1.03 -22.46
C ALA A 117 -47.22 -0.67 -21.30
N THR A 118 -47.31 -1.55 -20.29
CA THR A 118 -48.07 -1.28 -19.07
C THR A 118 -47.22 -0.46 -18.11
N ARG A 119 -47.84 0.41 -17.29
CA ARG A 119 -47.16 1.12 -16.18
C ARG A 119 -46.23 0.22 -15.36
N GLY A 120 -46.67 -1.00 -15.06
CA GLY A 120 -45.88 -1.97 -14.31
C GLY A 120 -44.60 -2.40 -15.03
N GLU A 121 -44.63 -2.53 -16.35
CA GLU A 121 -43.46 -2.88 -17.17
C GLU A 121 -42.48 -1.70 -17.24
N VAL A 122 -42.98 -0.48 -17.42
CA VAL A 122 -42.17 0.74 -17.39
C VAL A 122 -41.46 0.91 -16.05
N LEU A 123 -42.18 0.72 -14.94
CA LEU A 123 -41.61 0.77 -13.58
C LEU A 123 -40.63 -0.37 -13.33
N LEU A 124 -40.87 -1.57 -13.87
CA LEU A 124 -39.97 -2.71 -13.74
C LEU A 124 -38.65 -2.44 -14.48
N VAL A 125 -38.72 -1.96 -15.72
CA VAL A 125 -37.53 -1.58 -16.51
C VAL A 125 -36.74 -0.47 -15.79
N ALA A 126 -37.43 0.58 -15.34
CA ALA A 126 -36.78 1.65 -14.57
C ALA A 126 -36.15 1.16 -13.26
N GLY A 127 -36.86 0.25 -12.56
CA GLY A 127 -36.39 -0.37 -11.32
C GLY A 127 -35.16 -1.25 -11.54
N MET A 128 -35.13 -2.06 -12.60
CA MET A 128 -33.95 -2.85 -12.99
C MET A 128 -32.76 -1.93 -13.33
N GLN A 129 -33.02 -0.84 -14.06
CA GLN A 129 -32.00 0.14 -14.41
C GLN A 129 -31.41 0.83 -13.17
N LEU A 130 -32.26 1.19 -12.22
CA LEU A 130 -31.84 1.77 -10.94
C LEU A 130 -31.03 0.77 -10.12
N ALA A 131 -31.48 -0.49 -10.02
CA ALA A 131 -30.77 -1.54 -9.29
C ALA A 131 -29.38 -1.79 -9.91
N GLN A 132 -29.28 -1.87 -11.24
CA GLN A 132 -28.01 -1.99 -11.95
C GLN A 132 -27.10 -0.78 -11.69
N GLY A 133 -27.65 0.44 -11.71
CA GLY A 133 -26.92 1.66 -11.38
C GLY A 133 -26.34 1.64 -9.97
N LEU A 134 -27.16 1.27 -8.97
CA LEU A 134 -26.74 1.15 -7.57
C LEU A 134 -25.64 0.11 -7.38
N CYS A 135 -25.80 -1.07 -7.99
CA CYS A 135 -24.76 -2.10 -7.99
C CYS A 135 -23.44 -1.56 -8.57
N GLY A 136 -23.49 -0.76 -9.65
CA GLY A 136 -22.30 -0.15 -10.26
C GLY A 136 -21.61 0.89 -9.41
N VAL A 137 -22.41 1.67 -8.68
CA VAL A 137 -21.86 2.63 -7.72
C VAL A 137 -21.12 1.90 -6.60
N VAL A 138 -21.72 0.84 -6.04
CA VAL A 138 -21.10 0.06 -4.97
C VAL A 138 -19.82 -0.63 -5.46
N THR A 139 -19.87 -1.36 -6.57
CA THR A 139 -18.70 -2.08 -7.08
C THR A 139 -17.59 -1.14 -7.54
N GLY A 140 -17.94 -0.05 -8.24
CA GLY A 140 -16.99 0.99 -8.63
C GLY A 140 -16.29 1.63 -7.44
N THR A 141 -17.03 1.89 -6.35
CA THR A 141 -16.45 2.43 -5.11
C THR A 141 -15.48 1.44 -4.48
N VAL A 142 -15.86 0.16 -4.37
CA VAL A 142 -14.99 -0.90 -3.83
C VAL A 142 -13.70 -1.01 -4.65
N MET A 143 -13.78 -0.94 -5.97
CA MET A 143 -12.61 -0.99 -6.85
C MET A 143 -11.68 0.21 -6.66
N VAL A 144 -12.22 1.43 -6.60
CA VAL A 144 -11.43 2.65 -6.39
C VAL A 144 -10.73 2.62 -5.03
N VAL A 145 -11.45 2.21 -3.97
CA VAL A 145 -10.89 2.06 -2.61
C VAL A 145 -9.82 0.97 -2.59
N GLY A 146 -10.08 -0.18 -3.21
CA GLY A 146 -9.11 -1.27 -3.31
C GLY A 146 -7.84 -0.86 -4.05
N ALA A 147 -7.97 -0.09 -5.13
CA ALA A 147 -6.82 0.39 -5.89
C ALA A 147 -6.01 1.44 -5.12
N HIS A 148 -6.67 2.28 -4.30
CA HIS A 148 -5.98 3.20 -3.38
C HIS A 148 -5.19 2.44 -2.32
N ASN A 149 -5.83 1.44 -1.70
CA ASN A 149 -5.21 0.54 -0.73
C ASN A 149 -4.03 -0.24 -1.33
N LEU A 150 -4.13 -0.66 -2.60
CA LEU A 150 -3.05 -1.31 -3.33
C LEU A 150 -1.82 -0.39 -3.49
N THR A 151 -2.02 0.88 -3.85
CA THR A 151 -0.91 1.85 -3.97
C THR A 151 -0.27 2.21 -2.63
N ARG A 152 -1.02 2.08 -1.53
CA ARG A 152 -0.54 2.38 -0.18
C ARG A 152 0.01 1.18 0.58
N PHE A 153 -0.16 -0.03 0.03
CA PHE A 153 0.11 -1.29 0.71
C PHE A 153 -0.66 -1.39 2.05
N GLU A 154 -1.93 -0.97 2.03
CA GLU A 154 -2.82 -0.96 3.19
C GLU A 154 -3.94 -2.01 3.03
N ARG A 155 -4.30 -2.71 4.11
CA ARG A 155 -5.45 -3.63 4.21
C ARG A 155 -5.61 -4.57 3.00
N ILE A 156 -4.74 -5.57 2.88
CA ILE A 156 -4.73 -6.53 1.77
C ILE A 156 -6.09 -7.19 1.47
N GLY A 157 -6.94 -7.38 2.48
CA GLY A 157 -8.30 -7.91 2.33
C GLY A 157 -9.19 -7.06 1.40
N TRP A 158 -9.12 -5.73 1.51
CA TRP A 158 -9.87 -4.82 0.63
C TRP A 158 -9.36 -4.86 -0.81
N VAL A 159 -8.06 -5.03 -0.98
CA VAL A 159 -7.45 -5.15 -2.31
C VAL A 159 -7.86 -6.45 -3.00
N LYS A 160 -7.86 -7.58 -2.26
CA LYS A 160 -8.35 -8.87 -2.76
C LYS A 160 -9.84 -8.79 -3.12
N ALA A 161 -10.67 -8.19 -2.26
CA ALA A 161 -12.09 -8.00 -2.52
C ALA A 161 -12.31 -7.17 -3.79
N ALA A 162 -11.59 -6.06 -3.95
CA ALA A 162 -11.68 -5.22 -5.14
C ALA A 162 -11.24 -5.93 -6.43
N ALA A 163 -10.20 -6.76 -6.36
CA ALA A 163 -9.75 -7.55 -7.51
C ALA A 163 -10.81 -8.58 -7.95
N VAL A 164 -11.46 -9.26 -7.00
CA VAL A 164 -12.55 -10.21 -7.29
C VAL A 164 -13.80 -9.49 -7.80
N VAL A 165 -14.19 -8.39 -7.14
CA VAL A 165 -15.35 -7.58 -7.56
C VAL A 165 -15.15 -7.01 -8.97
N GLY A 166 -13.93 -6.59 -9.31
CA GLY A 166 -13.59 -6.13 -10.66
C GLY A 166 -13.68 -7.20 -11.75
N MET A 167 -13.78 -8.48 -11.41
CA MET A 167 -14.04 -9.55 -12.38
C MET A 167 -15.54 -9.77 -12.64
N LEU A 168 -16.42 -9.29 -11.77
CA LEU A 168 -17.85 -9.57 -11.85
C LEU A 168 -18.54 -8.67 -12.89
N PRO A 169 -19.32 -9.24 -13.81
CA PRO A 169 -20.02 -8.49 -14.85
C PRO A 169 -21.35 -7.94 -14.32
N VAL A 170 -21.29 -6.92 -13.45
CA VAL A 170 -22.52 -6.46 -12.76
C VAL A 170 -23.22 -5.33 -13.51
N VAL A 171 -22.51 -4.47 -14.25
CA VAL A 171 -23.06 -3.19 -14.74
C VAL A 171 -22.88 -2.95 -16.23
N THR A 172 -21.79 -3.45 -16.79
CA THR A 172 -21.42 -3.25 -18.19
C THR A 172 -20.74 -4.52 -18.68
N GLY A 173 -21.01 -4.96 -19.91
CA GLY A 173 -20.39 -6.14 -20.55
C GLY A 173 -18.86 -6.04 -20.77
N CYS A 174 -18.17 -5.20 -20.00
CA CYS A 174 -16.73 -4.96 -20.04
C CYS A 174 -15.90 -6.03 -19.33
N CYS A 175 -16.43 -7.24 -19.17
CA CYS A 175 -15.79 -8.39 -18.52
C CYS A 175 -14.41 -8.69 -19.12
N LEU A 176 -14.23 -8.39 -20.41
CA LEU A 176 -12.99 -8.59 -21.14
C LEU A 176 -11.83 -7.75 -20.60
N LEU A 177 -12.10 -6.60 -19.96
CA LEU A 177 -11.07 -5.79 -19.32
C LEU A 177 -10.94 -6.11 -17.82
N GLY A 178 -12.06 -6.40 -17.15
CA GLY A 178 -12.08 -6.68 -15.71
C GLY A 178 -11.36 -7.98 -15.34
N ILE A 179 -11.58 -9.06 -16.10
CA ILE A 179 -10.96 -10.38 -15.83
C ILE A 179 -9.43 -10.33 -15.91
N PRO A 180 -8.79 -9.87 -16.99
CA PRO A 180 -7.33 -9.86 -17.06
C PRO A 180 -6.71 -8.96 -15.99
N VAL A 181 -7.32 -7.79 -15.70
CA VAL A 181 -6.84 -6.88 -14.64
C VAL A 181 -6.98 -7.53 -13.26
N GLY A 182 -8.11 -8.18 -12.97
CA GLY A 182 -8.33 -8.89 -11.71
C GLY A 182 -7.35 -10.04 -11.52
N VAL A 183 -7.15 -10.89 -12.55
CA VAL A 183 -6.27 -12.07 -12.46
C VAL A 183 -4.82 -11.62 -12.28
N TRP A 184 -4.43 -10.58 -13.01
CA TRP A 184 -3.10 -9.97 -12.86
C TRP A 184 -2.89 -9.44 -11.44
N THR A 185 -3.88 -8.73 -10.88
CA THR A 185 -3.81 -8.21 -9.51
C THR A 185 -3.72 -9.34 -8.49
N LEU A 186 -4.52 -10.40 -8.62
CA LEU A 186 -4.46 -11.55 -7.70
C LEU A 186 -3.11 -12.28 -7.78
N ARG A 187 -2.56 -12.47 -9.00
CA ARG A 187 -1.25 -13.08 -9.17
C ARG A 187 -0.15 -12.23 -8.54
N LEU A 188 -0.24 -10.90 -8.67
CA LEU A 188 0.68 -9.97 -8.03
C LEU A 188 0.59 -10.07 -6.50
N LEU A 189 -0.62 -10.13 -5.95
CA LEU A 189 -0.85 -10.28 -4.51
C LEU A 189 -0.34 -11.61 -3.96
N ASN A 190 -0.25 -12.67 -4.77
CA ASN A 190 0.33 -13.95 -4.34
C ASN A 190 1.87 -13.96 -4.33
N ARG A 191 2.54 -12.88 -4.73
CA ARG A 191 4.00 -12.78 -4.64
C ARG A 191 4.44 -12.50 -3.19
N PRO A 192 5.43 -13.23 -2.66
CA PRO A 192 5.89 -13.04 -1.28
C PRO A 192 6.42 -11.63 -1.04
N GLU A 193 7.09 -11.01 -2.03
CA GLU A 193 7.64 -9.66 -1.91
C GLU A 193 6.55 -8.59 -1.70
N VAL A 194 5.36 -8.83 -2.25
CA VAL A 194 4.22 -7.92 -2.10
C VAL A 194 3.61 -8.12 -0.71
N HIS A 195 3.47 -9.37 -0.26
CA HIS A 195 2.99 -9.69 1.08
C HIS A 195 3.87 -9.09 2.18
N GLU A 196 5.19 -9.23 2.09
CA GLU A 196 6.14 -8.63 3.04
C GLU A 196 5.97 -7.11 3.16
N ARG A 197 5.58 -6.42 2.09
CA ARG A 197 5.30 -4.97 2.12
C ARG A 197 4.04 -4.64 2.89
N PHE A 198 2.97 -5.41 2.71
CA PHE A 198 1.74 -5.24 3.47
C PHE A 198 1.98 -5.52 4.96
N ASP A 199 2.76 -6.56 5.28
CA ASP A 199 3.08 -6.93 6.66
C ASP A 199 3.97 -5.88 7.34
N ARG A 200 5.01 -5.38 6.65
CA ARG A 200 5.88 -4.32 7.17
C ARG A 200 5.15 -3.00 7.43
N ARG A 201 4.11 -2.69 6.64
CA ARG A 201 3.24 -1.52 6.84
C ARG A 201 2.22 -1.73 7.95
N ALA A 202 1.80 -2.97 8.20
CA ALA A 202 0.86 -3.33 9.25
C ALA A 202 1.52 -3.46 10.63
N ALA A 203 2.81 -3.81 10.67
CA ALA A 203 3.58 -3.84 11.91
C ALA A 203 3.63 -2.42 12.53
N PRO A 204 3.21 -2.25 13.79
CA PRO A 204 3.43 -1.00 14.50
C PRO A 204 4.95 -0.72 14.54
N PRO A 205 5.38 0.55 14.59
CA PRO A 205 6.78 0.88 14.81
C PRO A 205 7.15 0.39 16.21
N GLU A 206 7.56 -0.87 16.30
CA GLU A 206 8.09 -1.45 17.51
C GLU A 206 9.39 -0.69 17.77
N SER A 207 9.28 0.15 18.80
CA SER A 207 10.31 0.93 19.43
C SER A 207 11.67 0.28 19.29
N VAL A 208 12.59 1.05 18.70
CA VAL A 208 14.01 1.02 19.04
C VAL A 208 14.10 1.06 20.58
N LEU A 209 14.13 -0.10 21.21
CA LEU A 209 14.44 -0.31 22.63
C LEU A 209 15.77 -1.06 22.68
#